data_AF-A0A3G7TV72-F1
#
_entry.id   AF-A0A3G7TV72-F1
#
_cell.length_a   1.000
_cell.length_b   1.000
_cell.length_c   1.000
_cell.angle_alpha   90.00
_cell.angle_beta   90.00
_cell.angle_gamma   90.00
#
_symmetry.space_group_name_H-M   'P 1'
#
loop_
_entity.id
_entity.type
_entity.pdbx_description
1 polymer ?
#
loop_
_entity_poly.entity_id
_entity_poly.type
_entity_poly.pdbx_seq_one_letter_code
_entity_poly.pdbx_strand_id
1 'polypeptide(L)'
;MSEEERQAAQDGLYAGFSKRLSITLPSKDFADRYSITVRSDSPAQSVEWVHQYVARASDLAKRDLLANVRREAEVGARNVEQQIAALRHVSQKEREDSIVRLREALQVSEAVGLEKPLIITGGSAIEVAGNIAGQPVYMRGAKALRAEIENMELRKSDDPFIGRLRELQGKHDFYKGIEVKAGDVSVYRMDGSIARYDTPVKPVKSMILALGLLIGLVGGCGLVLVVYLVARGRSAASS
;
A
#
# COMPACT_ATOMS: atom_id res chain seq x y z
N MET A 1 37.56 -15.26 -4.82
CA MET A 1 36.56 -14.62 -5.69
C MET A 1 36.36 -13.20 -5.21
N SER A 2 36.51 -12.22 -6.10
CA SER A 2 36.17 -10.82 -5.82
C SER A 2 34.65 -10.59 -5.84
N GLU A 3 34.18 -9.49 -5.25
CA GLU A 3 32.75 -9.09 -5.24
C GLU A 3 32.18 -8.99 -6.67
N GLU A 4 32.99 -8.47 -7.60
CA GLU A 4 32.65 -8.33 -9.02
C GLU A 4 32.50 -9.68 -9.73
N GLU A 5 33.38 -10.65 -9.46
CA GLU A 5 33.27 -12.01 -10.00
C GLU A 5 32.02 -12.72 -9.49
N ARG A 6 31.59 -12.44 -8.25
CA ARG A 6 30.38 -13.01 -7.66
C ARG A 6 29.11 -12.41 -8.27
N GLN A 7 29.08 -11.11 -8.51
CA GLN A 7 27.96 -10.43 -9.17
C GLN A 7 27.80 -10.88 -10.62
N ALA A 8 28.89 -10.90 -11.39
CA ALA A 8 28.85 -11.36 -12.79
C ALA A 8 28.37 -12.82 -12.92
N ALA A 9 28.76 -13.69 -11.98
CA ALA A 9 28.27 -15.07 -11.92
C ALA A 9 26.77 -15.14 -11.58
N GLN A 10 26.28 -14.29 -10.67
CA GLN A 10 24.85 -14.23 -10.31
C GLN A 10 23.98 -13.72 -11.46
N ASP A 11 24.45 -12.70 -12.18
CA ASP A 11 23.74 -12.14 -13.34
C ASP A 11 23.58 -13.18 -14.46
N GLY A 12 24.64 -13.97 -14.72
CA GLY A 12 24.59 -15.07 -15.67
C GLY A 12 23.58 -16.16 -15.27
N LEU A 13 23.54 -16.53 -13.99
CA LEU A 13 22.57 -17.49 -13.45
C LEU A 13 21.13 -16.96 -13.56
N TYR A 14 20.93 -15.68 -13.25
CA TYR A 14 19.62 -15.02 -13.35
C TYR A 14 19.11 -14.96 -14.80
N ALA A 15 19.97 -14.55 -15.73
CA ALA A 15 19.63 -14.51 -17.16
C ALA A 15 19.31 -15.90 -17.73
N GLY A 16 19.95 -16.96 -17.22
CA GLY A 16 19.63 -18.34 -17.58
C GLY A 16 18.27 -18.79 -17.04
N PHE A 17 17.96 -18.43 -15.79
CA PHE A 17 16.71 -18.76 -15.13
C PHE A 17 15.50 -18.03 -15.74
N SER A 18 15.63 -16.72 -16.00
CA SER A 18 14.54 -15.90 -16.56
C SER A 18 14.08 -16.35 -17.96
N LYS A 19 14.96 -17.00 -18.73
CA LYS A 19 14.59 -17.63 -20.02
C LYS A 19 13.78 -18.92 -19.86
N ARG A 20 13.85 -19.57 -18.69
CA ARG A 20 13.20 -20.85 -18.38
C ARG A 20 11.88 -20.70 -17.63
N LEU A 21 11.70 -19.57 -16.95
CA LEU A 21 10.45 -19.17 -16.29
C LEU A 21 9.61 -18.31 -17.24
N SER A 22 8.32 -18.63 -17.37
CA SER A 22 7.37 -17.85 -18.16
C SER A 22 6.11 -17.61 -17.34
N ILE A 23 5.64 -16.36 -17.30
CA ILE A 23 4.39 -15.94 -16.65
C ILE A 23 3.49 -15.35 -17.73
N THR A 24 2.30 -15.92 -17.92
CA THR A 24 1.38 -15.53 -19.00
C THR A 24 -0.05 -15.43 -18.50
N LEU A 25 -0.86 -14.55 -19.12
CA LEU A 25 -2.31 -14.55 -18.92
C LEU A 25 -2.93 -15.70 -19.73
N PRO A 26 -3.68 -16.64 -19.10
CA PRO A 26 -4.23 -17.81 -19.78
C PRO A 26 -5.26 -17.47 -20.88
N SER A 27 -6.06 -16.42 -20.67
CA SER A 27 -7.04 -15.91 -21.65
C SER A 27 -7.42 -14.46 -21.31
N LYS A 28 -7.95 -13.72 -22.30
CA LYS A 28 -8.55 -12.39 -22.09
C LYS A 28 -9.78 -12.43 -21.17
N ASP A 29 -10.47 -13.58 -21.11
CA ASP A 29 -11.67 -13.75 -20.29
C ASP A 29 -11.37 -13.95 -18.78
N PHE A 30 -10.10 -14.22 -18.42
CA PHE A 30 -9.64 -14.44 -17.05
C PHE A 30 -8.48 -13.50 -16.71
N ALA A 31 -8.75 -12.19 -16.72
CA ALA A 31 -7.75 -11.14 -16.52
C ALA A 31 -7.09 -11.14 -15.13
N ASP A 32 -7.67 -11.87 -14.17
CA ASP A 32 -7.17 -12.05 -12.80
C ASP A 32 -6.31 -13.31 -12.61
N ARG A 33 -6.14 -14.14 -13.66
CA ARG A 33 -5.40 -15.39 -13.59
C ARG A 33 -4.04 -15.29 -14.27
N TYR A 34 -3.06 -15.95 -13.67
CA TYR A 34 -1.71 -16.07 -14.20
C TYR A 34 -1.32 -17.54 -14.27
N SER A 35 -0.75 -17.94 -15.41
CA SER A 35 -0.10 -19.24 -15.55
C SER A 35 1.40 -19.07 -15.42
N ILE A 36 2.00 -19.85 -14.53
CA ILE A 36 3.45 -19.88 -14.28
C ILE A 36 3.97 -21.21 -14.80
N THR A 37 4.89 -21.14 -15.76
CA THR A 37 5.52 -22.31 -16.38
C THR A 37 7.03 -22.26 -16.19
N VAL A 38 7.62 -23.35 -15.74
CA VAL A 38 9.07 -23.52 -15.62
C VAL A 38 9.51 -24.68 -16.51
N ARG A 39 10.58 -24.47 -17.27
CA ARG A 39 11.25 -25.52 -18.06
C ARG A 39 12.54 -25.93 -17.38
N SER A 40 12.68 -27.22 -17.07
CA SER A 40 13.92 -27.80 -16.56
C SER A 40 14.18 -29.17 -17.17
N ASP A 41 15.35 -29.73 -16.89
CA ASP A 41 15.81 -31.00 -17.45
C ASP A 41 15.13 -32.22 -16.79
N SER A 42 14.44 -32.03 -15.65
CA SER A 42 13.65 -33.08 -14.99
C SER A 42 12.24 -32.61 -14.62
N PRO A 43 11.20 -33.44 -14.79
CA PRO A 43 9.84 -33.07 -14.38
C PRO A 43 9.72 -32.69 -12.90
N ALA A 44 10.45 -33.37 -12.02
CA ALA A 44 10.44 -33.10 -10.58
C ALA A 44 11.03 -31.72 -10.24
N GLN A 45 12.14 -31.33 -10.88
CA GLN A 45 12.77 -30.03 -10.66
C GLN A 45 11.88 -28.88 -11.14
N SER A 46 11.15 -29.06 -12.24
CA SER A 46 10.21 -28.04 -12.74
C SER A 46 9.09 -27.76 -11.73
N VAL A 47 8.51 -28.80 -11.13
CA VAL A 47 7.45 -28.65 -10.11
C VAL A 47 7.99 -27.96 -8.86
N GLU A 48 9.15 -28.39 -8.37
CA GLU A 48 9.79 -27.80 -7.18
C GLU A 48 10.10 -26.31 -7.39
N TRP A 49 10.62 -25.93 -8.56
CA TRP A 49 10.93 -24.54 -8.86
C TRP A 49 9.70 -23.65 -8.95
N VAL A 50 8.60 -24.13 -9.52
CA VAL A 50 7.32 -23.40 -9.51
C VAL A 50 6.85 -23.19 -8.06
N HIS A 51 6.89 -24.25 -7.24
CA HIS A 51 6.48 -24.18 -5.85
C HIS A 51 7.34 -23.16 -5.06
N GLN A 52 8.65 -23.25 -5.16
CA GLN A 52 9.57 -22.32 -4.48
C GLN A 52 9.43 -20.88 -4.97
N TYR A 53 9.24 -20.68 -6.27
CA TYR A 53 9.06 -19.35 -6.85
C TYR A 53 7.78 -18.70 -6.32
N VAL A 54 6.65 -19.41 -6.38
CA VAL A 54 5.36 -18.91 -5.89
C VAL A 54 5.40 -18.66 -4.38
N ALA A 55 5.96 -19.58 -3.59
CA ALA A 55 6.11 -19.41 -2.15
C ALA A 55 6.94 -18.16 -1.81
N ARG A 56 8.09 -17.97 -2.48
CA ARG A 56 8.96 -16.81 -2.27
C ARG A 56 8.30 -15.50 -2.68
N ALA A 57 7.65 -15.47 -3.85
CA ALA A 57 6.94 -14.31 -4.34
C ALA A 57 5.78 -13.94 -3.39
N SER A 58 5.04 -14.95 -2.91
CA SER A 58 3.99 -14.79 -1.92
C SER A 58 4.50 -14.20 -0.62
N ASP A 59 5.58 -14.75 -0.06
CA ASP A 59 6.16 -14.27 1.19
C ASP A 59 6.68 -12.84 1.07
N LEU A 60 7.31 -12.49 -0.06
CA LEU A 60 7.75 -11.12 -0.32
C LEU A 60 6.57 -10.16 -0.41
N ALA A 61 5.57 -10.50 -1.22
CA ALA A 61 4.37 -9.67 -1.37
C ALA A 61 3.61 -9.51 -0.05
N LYS A 62 3.50 -10.57 0.76
CA LYS A 62 2.90 -10.50 2.10
C LYS A 62 3.67 -9.54 3.00
N ARG A 63 5.01 -9.64 3.05
CA ARG A 63 5.84 -8.75 3.86
C ARG A 63 5.69 -7.30 3.44
N ASP A 64 5.73 -7.03 2.14
CA ASP A 64 5.60 -5.68 1.59
C ASP A 64 4.21 -5.09 1.86
N LEU A 65 3.15 -5.88 1.65
CA LEU A 65 1.78 -5.49 1.97
C LEU A 65 1.63 -5.15 3.46
N LEU A 66 2.08 -6.03 4.35
CA LEU A 66 2.01 -5.80 5.80
C LEU A 66 2.80 -4.56 6.22
N ALA A 67 3.98 -4.36 5.65
CA ALA A 67 4.78 -3.16 5.89
C ALA A 67 4.07 -1.90 5.39
N ASN A 68 3.43 -1.96 4.22
CA ASN A 68 2.65 -0.86 3.66
C ASN A 68 1.46 -0.51 4.55
N VAL A 69 0.67 -1.50 4.95
CA VAL A 69 -0.51 -1.28 5.82
C VAL A 69 -0.09 -0.70 7.16
N ARG A 70 1.01 -1.18 7.77
CA ARG A 70 1.54 -0.60 9.01
C ARG A 70 1.98 0.85 8.82
N ARG A 71 2.71 1.15 7.75
CA ARG A 71 3.13 2.52 7.45
C ARG A 71 1.94 3.44 7.23
N GLU A 72 0.92 2.97 6.51
CA GLU A 72 -0.30 3.74 6.27
C GLU A 72 -1.08 4.00 7.56
N ALA A 73 -1.23 2.98 8.42
CA ALA A 73 -1.84 3.14 9.74
C ALA A 73 -1.06 4.13 10.62
N GLU A 74 0.27 4.07 10.63
CA GLU A 74 1.11 5.05 11.35
C GLU A 74 0.97 6.47 10.81
N VAL A 75 0.94 6.64 9.48
CA VAL A 75 0.71 7.95 8.86
C VAL A 75 -0.66 8.47 9.25
N GLY A 76 -1.69 7.62 9.21
CA GLY A 76 -3.05 7.95 9.65
C GLY A 76 -3.09 8.40 11.10
N ALA A 77 -2.48 7.64 12.01
CA ALA A 77 -2.39 7.99 13.43
C ALA A 77 -1.70 9.34 13.65
N ARG A 78 -0.53 9.56 13.02
CA ARG A 78 0.19 10.85 13.12
C ARG A 78 -0.62 12.03 12.62
N ASN A 79 -1.35 11.87 11.50
CA ASN A 79 -2.20 12.93 10.97
C ASN A 79 -3.34 13.29 11.95
N VAL A 80 -4.00 12.28 12.53
CA VAL A 80 -5.06 12.52 13.52
C VAL A 80 -4.50 13.14 14.79
N GLU A 81 -3.32 12.72 15.25
CA GLU A 81 -2.63 13.31 16.40
C GLU A 81 -2.32 14.79 16.16
N GLN A 82 -1.84 15.16 14.97
CA GLN A 82 -1.60 16.56 14.60
C GLN A 82 -2.90 17.39 14.62
N GLN A 83 -4.02 16.83 14.15
CA GLN A 83 -5.32 17.50 14.22
C GLN A 83 -5.79 17.71 15.66
N ILE A 84 -5.62 16.71 16.53
CA ILE A 84 -5.92 16.82 17.96
C ILE A 84 -5.07 17.92 18.62
N ALA A 85 -3.77 17.96 18.33
CA ALA A 85 -2.86 18.97 18.85
C ALA A 85 -3.25 20.38 18.37
N ALA A 86 -3.60 20.52 17.09
CA ALA A 86 -4.06 21.78 16.52
C ALA A 86 -5.36 22.26 17.19
N LEU A 87 -6.35 21.38 17.36
CA LEU A 87 -7.61 21.74 18.03
C LEU A 87 -7.38 22.18 19.48
N ARG A 88 -6.55 21.45 20.23
CA ARG A 88 -6.19 21.83 21.61
C ARG A 88 -5.54 23.20 21.68
N HIS A 89 -4.61 23.48 20.76
CA HIS A 89 -3.96 24.77 20.69
C HIS A 89 -4.95 25.90 20.35
N VAL A 90 -5.83 25.69 19.37
CA VAL A 90 -6.87 26.67 19.00
C VAL A 90 -7.82 26.91 20.17
N SER A 91 -8.35 25.87 20.82
CA SER A 91 -9.27 26.02 21.94
C SER A 91 -8.65 26.71 23.15
N GLN A 92 -7.34 26.52 23.38
CA GLN A 92 -6.62 27.29 24.39
C GLN A 92 -6.62 28.80 24.05
N LYS A 93 -6.36 29.16 22.78
CA LYS A 93 -6.40 30.56 22.34
C LYS A 93 -7.80 31.15 22.40
N GLU A 94 -8.81 30.40 22.01
CA GLU A 94 -10.21 30.81 22.16
C GLU A 94 -10.59 31.07 23.62
N ARG A 95 -10.08 30.27 24.56
CA ARG A 95 -10.26 30.49 26.00
C ARG A 95 -9.58 31.78 26.45
N GLU A 96 -8.32 31.99 26.07
CA GLU A 96 -7.55 33.21 26.37
C GLU A 96 -8.29 34.47 25.88
N ASP A 97 -8.76 34.47 24.62
CA ASP A 97 -9.52 35.57 24.03
C ASP A 97 -10.87 35.79 24.73
N SER A 98 -11.54 34.70 25.13
CA SER A 98 -12.81 34.78 25.83
C SER A 98 -12.66 35.39 27.22
N ILE A 99 -11.58 35.08 27.94
CA ILE A 99 -11.26 35.72 29.23
C ILE A 99 -11.08 37.23 29.05
N VAL A 100 -10.39 37.67 27.99
CA VAL A 100 -10.21 39.10 27.69
C VAL A 100 -11.57 39.78 27.46
N ARG A 101 -12.41 39.22 26.59
CA ARG A 101 -13.76 39.76 26.33
C ARG A 101 -14.63 39.82 27.59
N LEU A 102 -14.55 38.80 28.45
CA LEU A 102 -15.28 38.77 29.72
C LEU A 102 -14.78 39.83 30.70
N ARG A 103 -13.47 40.11 30.74
CA ARG A 103 -12.88 41.17 31.58
C ARG A 103 -13.31 42.56 31.11
N GLU A 104 -13.35 42.81 29.79
CA GLU A 104 -13.88 44.06 29.24
C GLU A 104 -15.36 44.25 29.61
N ALA A 105 -16.17 43.20 29.45
CA ALA A 105 -17.58 43.23 29.85
C ALA A 105 -17.75 43.47 31.35
N LEU A 106 -16.91 42.85 32.19
CA LEU A 106 -16.90 43.04 33.65
C LEU A 106 -16.64 44.50 34.01
N GLN A 107 -15.67 45.14 33.37
CA GLN A 107 -15.37 46.56 33.58
C GLN A 107 -16.56 47.45 33.26
N VAL A 108 -17.28 47.17 32.17
CA VAL A 108 -18.52 47.89 31.83
C VAL A 108 -19.60 47.66 32.90
N SER A 109 -19.83 46.40 33.30
CA SER A 109 -20.81 46.06 34.35
C SER A 109 -20.53 46.78 35.67
N GLU A 110 -19.27 46.82 36.10
CA GLU A 110 -18.85 47.51 37.33
C GLU A 110 -19.02 49.04 37.20
N ALA A 111 -18.67 49.61 36.05
CA ALA A 111 -18.84 51.05 35.80
C ALA A 111 -20.31 51.50 35.83
N VAL A 112 -21.25 50.65 35.38
CA VAL A 112 -22.70 50.94 35.43
C VAL A 112 -23.36 50.45 36.73
N GLY A 113 -22.61 49.87 37.67
CA GLY A 113 -23.13 49.37 38.94
C GLY A 113 -24.02 48.13 38.83
N LEU A 114 -23.87 47.34 37.75
CA LEU A 114 -24.69 46.17 37.49
C LEU A 114 -24.06 44.90 38.09
N GLU A 115 -24.44 44.56 39.32
CA GLU A 115 -23.95 43.37 40.00
C GLU A 115 -24.67 42.05 39.63
N LYS A 116 -25.98 42.13 39.36
CA LYS A 116 -26.84 40.98 39.02
C LYS A 116 -27.42 41.17 37.62
N PRO A 117 -27.86 40.10 36.93
CA PRO A 117 -28.46 40.22 35.60
C PRO A 117 -29.64 41.21 35.58
N LEU A 118 -29.73 42.00 34.50
CA LEU A 118 -30.91 42.84 34.23
C LEU A 118 -32.09 41.94 33.85
N ILE A 119 -33.11 41.87 34.70
CA ILE A 119 -34.38 41.23 34.35
C ILE A 119 -35.26 42.29 33.70
N ILE A 120 -35.41 42.24 32.38
CA ILE A 120 -36.40 43.07 31.67
C ILE A 120 -37.77 42.42 31.87
N THR A 121 -38.51 42.87 32.89
CA THR A 121 -39.91 42.50 33.11
C THR A 121 -40.78 43.18 32.04
N GLY A 122 -41.08 42.46 30.95
CA GLY A 122 -41.95 42.99 29.88
C GLY A 122 -42.13 42.09 28.65
N GLY A 123 -41.20 41.18 28.38
CA GLY A 123 -41.35 40.13 27.36
C GLY A 123 -41.65 38.78 27.99
N SER A 124 -42.35 37.89 27.28
CA SER A 124 -42.58 36.51 27.75
C SER A 124 -41.24 35.87 28.13
N ALA A 125 -41.13 35.22 29.29
CA ALA A 125 -39.87 34.67 29.80
C ALA A 125 -39.14 33.74 28.80
N ILE A 126 -39.88 33.19 27.84
CA ILE A 126 -39.41 32.36 26.74
C ILE A 126 -38.66 33.16 25.66
N GLU A 127 -39.08 34.40 25.36
CA GLU A 127 -38.40 35.28 24.38
C GLU A 127 -37.09 35.86 24.94
N VAL A 128 -37.07 36.20 26.23
CA VAL A 128 -35.85 36.67 26.91
C VAL A 128 -34.80 35.57 26.98
N ALA A 129 -35.21 34.31 27.24
CA ALA A 129 -34.31 33.15 27.25
C ALA A 129 -33.76 32.79 25.86
N GLY A 130 -34.58 32.97 24.80
CA GLY A 130 -34.17 32.72 23.41
C GLY A 130 -33.24 33.80 22.83
N ASN A 131 -33.27 35.02 23.36
CA ASN A 131 -32.53 36.17 22.81
C ASN A 131 -31.23 36.52 23.59
N ILE A 132 -30.83 35.70 24.58
CA ILE A 132 -29.62 35.91 25.40
C ILE A 132 -28.35 35.92 24.52
N ALA A 133 -28.34 35.18 23.41
CA ALA A 133 -27.19 35.11 22.50
C ALA A 133 -26.89 36.44 21.77
N GLY A 134 -27.87 37.34 21.66
CA GLY A 134 -27.72 38.67 21.05
C GLY A 134 -27.57 39.81 22.05
N GLN A 135 -27.71 39.55 23.35
CA GLN A 135 -27.57 40.60 24.37
C GLN A 135 -26.10 40.87 24.69
N PRO A 136 -25.73 42.15 24.92
CA PRO A 136 -24.38 42.49 25.38
C PRO A 136 -23.97 41.73 26.63
N VAL A 137 -22.75 41.17 26.61
CA VAL A 137 -22.23 40.27 27.67
C VAL A 137 -22.26 40.91 29.06
N TYR A 138 -22.06 42.23 29.16
CA TYR A 138 -22.08 42.97 30.43
C TYR A 138 -23.44 42.92 31.14
N MET A 139 -24.55 42.65 30.42
CA MET A 139 -25.90 42.58 31.01
C MET A 139 -26.10 41.38 31.95
N ARG A 140 -25.17 40.41 31.92
CA ARG A 140 -25.13 39.27 32.85
C ARG A 140 -24.77 39.70 34.29
N GLY A 141 -24.18 40.89 34.45
CA GLY A 141 -23.77 41.45 35.73
C GLY A 141 -22.40 40.98 36.22
N ALA A 142 -21.75 41.81 37.04
CA ALA A 142 -20.36 41.64 37.47
C ALA A 142 -20.12 40.33 38.23
N LYS A 143 -21.05 39.92 39.11
CA LYS A 143 -20.92 38.67 39.89
C LYS A 143 -20.81 37.42 39.01
N ALA A 144 -21.62 37.34 37.95
CA ALA A 144 -21.62 36.19 37.04
C ALA A 144 -20.33 36.16 36.20
N LEU A 145 -19.92 37.31 35.66
CA LEU A 145 -18.72 37.44 34.86
C LEU A 145 -17.45 37.09 35.66
N ARG A 146 -17.34 37.53 36.91
CA ARG A 146 -16.20 37.21 37.78
C ARG A 146 -16.09 35.71 38.05
N ALA A 147 -17.22 35.05 38.33
CA ALA A 147 -17.27 33.61 38.52
C ALA A 147 -16.92 32.82 37.24
N GLU A 148 -17.36 33.32 36.07
CA GLU A 148 -17.04 32.71 34.78
C GLU A 148 -15.55 32.83 34.44
N ILE A 149 -14.95 34.02 34.64
CA ILE A 149 -13.51 34.27 34.47
C ILE A 149 -12.71 33.34 35.40
N GLU A 150 -13.02 33.31 36.70
CA GLU A 150 -12.32 32.47 37.68
C GLU A 150 -12.36 30.99 37.28
N ASN A 151 -13.54 30.49 36.85
CA ASN A 151 -13.69 29.12 36.39
C ASN A 151 -12.87 28.83 35.11
N MET A 152 -12.77 29.78 34.18
CA MET A 152 -11.96 29.63 32.96
C MET A 152 -10.46 29.68 33.25
N GLU A 153 -10.03 30.51 34.20
CA GLU A 153 -8.62 30.62 34.62
C GLU A 153 -8.13 29.40 35.41
N LEU A 154 -8.99 28.84 36.28
CA LEU A 154 -8.67 27.64 37.07
C LEU A 154 -8.76 26.34 36.24
N ARG A 155 -9.29 26.40 35.03
CA ARG A 155 -9.49 25.23 34.17
C ARG A 155 -8.15 24.62 33.74
N LYS A 156 -7.97 23.32 34.01
CA LYS A 156 -6.74 22.58 33.66
C LYS A 156 -6.70 22.06 32.23
N SER A 157 -7.86 21.80 31.62
CA SER A 157 -7.96 21.20 30.29
C SER A 157 -9.18 21.71 29.55
N ASP A 158 -9.01 21.99 28.26
CA ASP A 158 -10.10 22.40 27.37
C ASP A 158 -10.79 21.22 26.70
N ASP A 159 -10.23 20.00 26.79
CA ASP A 159 -10.71 18.80 26.09
C ASP A 159 -12.24 18.59 26.16
N PRO A 160 -12.94 18.79 27.30
CA PRO A 160 -14.40 18.65 27.37
C PRO A 160 -15.20 19.66 26.53
N PHE A 161 -14.57 20.79 26.19
CA PHE A 161 -15.18 21.90 25.46
C PHE A 161 -14.78 21.91 23.96
N ILE A 162 -13.84 21.06 23.56
CA ILE A 162 -13.41 20.93 22.16
C ILE A 162 -14.38 20.03 21.40
N GLY A 163 -15.10 20.64 20.45
CA GLY A 163 -15.95 19.89 19.52
C GLY A 163 -15.15 18.85 18.73
N ARG A 164 -15.74 17.67 18.50
CA ARG A 164 -15.17 16.55 17.73
C ARG A 164 -13.87 15.95 18.28
N LEU A 165 -13.33 16.41 19.40
CA LEU A 165 -12.10 15.85 19.96
C LEU A 165 -12.23 14.34 20.25
N ARG A 166 -13.37 13.91 20.80
CA ARG A 166 -13.63 12.49 21.10
C ARG A 166 -13.69 11.62 19.84
N GLU A 167 -14.24 12.14 18.75
CA GLU A 167 -14.27 11.47 17.44
C GLU A 167 -12.83 11.25 16.93
N LEU A 168 -11.99 12.29 16.99
CA LEU A 168 -10.59 12.19 16.56
C LEU A 168 -9.76 11.28 17.47
N GLN A 169 -9.96 11.31 18.78
CA GLN A 169 -9.32 10.37 19.70
C GLN A 169 -9.68 8.92 19.34
N GLY A 170 -10.95 8.62 19.12
CA GLY A 170 -11.39 7.30 18.66
C GLY A 170 -10.78 6.91 17.32
N LYS A 171 -10.64 7.85 16.38
CA LYS A 171 -9.99 7.60 15.08
C LYS A 171 -8.48 7.36 15.22
N HIS A 172 -7.80 8.09 16.09
CA HIS A 172 -6.39 7.87 16.40
C HIS A 172 -6.19 6.47 16.99
N ASP A 173 -7.03 6.10 17.96
CA ASP A 173 -6.97 4.79 18.63
C ASP A 173 -7.29 3.66 17.65
N PHE A 174 -8.23 3.88 16.72
CA PHE A 174 -8.48 2.95 15.61
C PHE A 174 -7.21 2.70 14.80
N TYR A 175 -6.53 3.74 14.30
CA TYR A 175 -5.31 3.57 13.52
C TYR A 175 -4.18 2.90 14.30
N LYS A 176 -4.01 3.25 15.59
CA LYS A 176 -3.01 2.61 16.48
C LYS A 176 -3.35 1.15 16.78
N GLY A 177 -4.62 0.79 16.76
CA GLY A 177 -5.12 -0.56 16.98
C GLY A 177 -5.08 -1.47 15.75
N ILE A 178 -4.70 -0.98 14.57
CA ILE A 178 -4.55 -1.81 13.37
C ILE A 178 -3.33 -2.72 13.54
N GLU A 179 -3.59 -3.97 13.95
CA GLU A 179 -2.60 -5.03 14.01
C GLU A 179 -2.96 -6.13 13.00
N VAL A 180 -2.23 -6.18 11.89
CA VAL A 180 -2.42 -7.24 10.87
C VAL A 180 -1.42 -8.36 11.10
N LYS A 181 -1.96 -9.58 11.30
CA LYS A 181 -1.18 -10.80 11.45
C LYS A 181 -0.89 -11.40 10.08
N ALA A 182 0.34 -11.90 9.89
CA ALA A 182 0.76 -12.46 8.61
C ALA A 182 -0.03 -13.72 8.20
N GLY A 183 -0.57 -14.46 9.17
CA GLY A 183 -1.36 -15.67 8.93
C GLY A 183 -2.71 -15.41 8.28
N ASP A 184 -3.26 -14.21 8.46
CA ASP A 184 -4.61 -13.86 7.98
C ASP A 184 -4.59 -13.26 6.56
N VAL A 185 -3.40 -13.10 5.97
CA VAL A 185 -3.21 -12.48 4.65
C VAL A 185 -2.84 -13.54 3.61
N SER A 186 -3.65 -13.63 2.56
CA SER A 186 -3.32 -14.36 1.33
C SER A 186 -3.20 -13.41 0.16
N VAL A 187 -2.12 -13.54 -0.62
CA VAL A 187 -1.85 -12.71 -1.81
C VAL A 187 -2.19 -13.42 -3.12
N TYR A 188 -2.51 -14.71 -3.06
CA TYR A 188 -2.93 -15.49 -4.21
C TYR A 188 -3.87 -16.62 -3.82
N ARG A 189 -4.58 -17.16 -4.81
CA ARG A 189 -5.32 -18.41 -4.72
C ARG A 189 -4.84 -19.32 -5.84
N MET A 190 -4.60 -20.60 -5.53
CA MET A 190 -4.16 -21.59 -6.49
C MET A 190 -5.38 -22.38 -7.01
N ASP A 191 -5.54 -22.48 -8.34
CA ASP A 191 -6.68 -23.14 -9.00
C ASP A 191 -6.58 -24.68 -9.07
N GLY A 192 -5.60 -25.31 -8.39
CA GLY A 192 -5.37 -26.76 -8.40
C GLY A 192 -3.92 -27.13 -8.11
N SER A 193 -3.53 -28.40 -8.30
CA SER A 193 -2.13 -28.82 -8.16
C SER A 193 -1.27 -28.36 -9.33
N ILE A 194 0.04 -28.19 -9.09
CA ILE A 194 1.01 -27.88 -10.16
C ILE A 194 1.06 -29.08 -11.11
N ALA A 195 0.71 -28.86 -12.38
CA ALA A 195 0.73 -29.90 -13.40
C ALA A 195 2.15 -30.40 -13.65
N ARG A 196 2.33 -31.74 -13.60
CA ARG A 196 3.59 -32.41 -13.91
C ARG A 196 3.52 -32.99 -15.33
N TYR A 197 4.47 -32.60 -16.18
CA TYR A 197 4.59 -33.13 -17.54
C TYR A 197 5.77 -34.11 -17.57
N ASP A 198 5.48 -35.41 -17.72
CA ASP A 198 6.50 -36.47 -17.77
C ASP A 198 7.08 -36.69 -19.18
N THR A 199 6.49 -36.06 -20.20
CA THR A 199 6.96 -36.16 -21.59
C THR A 199 7.89 -34.99 -21.97
N PRO A 200 9.04 -35.26 -22.61
CA PRO A 200 9.93 -34.18 -23.08
C PRO A 200 9.24 -33.30 -24.12
N VAL A 201 9.18 -31.99 -23.88
CA VAL A 201 8.58 -31.01 -24.79
C VAL A 201 9.50 -30.70 -25.98
N LYS A 202 10.83 -30.83 -25.82
CA LYS A 202 11.84 -30.63 -26.86
C LYS A 202 13.07 -31.53 -26.65
N PRO A 203 13.83 -31.85 -27.72
CA PRO A 203 13.53 -31.63 -29.14
C PRO A 203 12.52 -32.66 -29.69
N VAL A 204 11.71 -32.28 -30.67
CA VAL A 204 10.78 -33.22 -31.31
C VAL A 204 11.58 -34.22 -32.16
N LYS A 205 11.50 -35.51 -31.80
CA LYS A 205 12.34 -36.57 -32.40
C LYS A 205 12.21 -36.65 -33.93
N SER A 206 11.02 -36.32 -34.46
CA SER A 206 10.74 -36.25 -35.90
C SER A 206 11.55 -35.19 -36.63
N MET A 207 11.76 -34.01 -36.03
CA MET A 207 12.54 -32.93 -36.64
C MET A 207 14.03 -33.29 -36.70
N ILE A 208 14.55 -33.95 -35.67
CA ILE A 208 15.93 -34.47 -35.70
C ILE A 208 16.08 -35.50 -36.81
N LEU A 209 15.12 -36.43 -36.94
CA LEU A 209 15.14 -37.45 -37.97
C LEU A 209 15.09 -36.85 -39.38
N ALA A 210 14.20 -35.87 -39.61
CA ALA A 210 14.05 -35.19 -40.89
C ALA A 210 15.32 -34.40 -41.27
N LEU A 211 15.91 -33.68 -40.32
CA LEU A 211 17.12 -32.91 -40.56
C LEU A 211 18.32 -33.85 -40.83
N GLY A 212 18.43 -34.96 -40.10
CA GLY A 212 19.44 -35.98 -40.33
C GLY A 212 19.32 -36.63 -41.71
N LEU A 213 18.10 -36.96 -42.14
CA LEU A 213 17.84 -37.48 -43.48
C LEU A 213 18.22 -36.47 -44.56
N LEU A 214 17.86 -35.20 -44.40
CA LEU A 214 18.16 -34.14 -45.35
C LEU A 214 19.67 -33.92 -45.48
N ILE A 215 20.39 -33.80 -44.35
CA ILE A 215 21.85 -33.66 -44.35
C ILE A 215 22.52 -34.90 -44.96
N GLY A 216 22.02 -36.10 -44.66
CA GLY A 216 22.52 -37.35 -45.22
C GLY A 216 22.33 -37.44 -46.74
N LEU A 217 21.17 -37.03 -47.25
CA LEU A 217 20.86 -37.03 -48.67
C LEU A 217 21.73 -36.00 -49.41
N VAL A 218 21.82 -34.77 -48.91
CA VAL A 218 22.65 -33.71 -49.50
C VAL A 218 24.12 -34.10 -49.50
N GLY A 219 24.63 -34.61 -48.38
CA GLY A 219 26.01 -35.09 -48.26
C GLY A 219 26.31 -36.27 -49.19
N GLY A 220 25.39 -37.23 -49.28
CA GLY A 220 25.51 -38.39 -50.17
C GLY A 220 25.52 -37.99 -51.65
N CYS A 221 24.57 -37.15 -52.09
CA CYS A 221 24.55 -36.63 -53.44
C CYS A 221 25.81 -35.82 -53.78
N GLY A 222 26.29 -34.99 -52.86
CA GLY A 222 27.53 -34.24 -53.01
C GLY A 222 28.74 -35.16 -53.22
N LEU A 223 28.86 -36.21 -52.42
CA LEU A 223 29.96 -37.18 -52.55
C LEU A 223 29.92 -37.93 -53.88
N VAL A 224 28.73 -38.34 -54.34
CA VAL A 224 28.55 -38.97 -55.66
C VAL A 224 28.97 -38.02 -56.78
N LEU A 225 28.59 -36.74 -56.72
CA LEU A 225 28.99 -35.74 -57.73
C LEU A 225 30.50 -35.50 -57.75
N VAL A 226 31.14 -35.40 -56.59
CA VAL A 226 32.61 -35.25 -56.51
C VAL A 226 33.31 -36.46 -57.11
N VAL A 227 32.89 -37.67 -56.73
CA VAL A 227 33.45 -38.92 -57.27
C VAL A 227 33.25 -38.99 -58.78
N TYR A 228 32.06 -38.62 -59.27
CA TYR A 228 31.75 -38.60 -60.70
C TYR A 228 32.62 -37.59 -61.47
N LEU A 229 32.80 -36.37 -60.96
CA LEU A 229 33.65 -35.35 -61.58
C LEU A 229 35.12 -35.77 -61.61
N VAL A 230 35.64 -36.36 -60.53
CA VAL A 230 37.02 -36.89 -60.46
C VAL A 230 37.20 -38.04 -61.45
N ALA A 231 36.24 -38.97 -61.54
CA ALA A 231 36.30 -40.08 -62.48
C ALA A 231 36.27 -39.58 -63.94
N ARG A 232 35.39 -38.63 -64.26
CA ARG A 232 35.29 -38.03 -65.60
C ARG A 232 36.53 -37.24 -66.00
N GLY A 233 37.13 -36.49 -65.07
CA GLY A 233 38.39 -35.78 -65.30
C GLY A 233 39.57 -36.70 -65.61
N ARG A 234 39.58 -37.93 -65.06
CA ARG A 234 40.60 -38.94 -65.35
C ARG A 234 40.43 -39.57 -66.74
N SER A 235 39.20 -39.78 -67.20
CA SER A 235 38.93 -40.29 -68.57
C SER A 235 39.24 -39.28 -69.68
N ALA A 236 39.11 -37.98 -69.42
CA ALA A 236 39.44 -36.94 -70.38
C ALA A 236 40.97 -36.71 -70.53
N ALA A 237 41.78 -37.17 -69.58
CA ALA A 237 43.24 -37.06 -69.62
C ALA A 237 43.94 -38.28 -70.26
N SER A 238 43.19 -39.33 -70.62
CA SER A 238 43.70 -40.55 -71.26
C SER A 238 43.22 -40.72 -72.71
N SER A 239 42.78 -39.63 -73.35
CA SER A 239 42.41 -39.56 -74.77
C SER A 239 43.45 -38.74 -75.54
#